data_AF-A0A6C0B5M3-F1
#
_entry.id   AF-A0A6C0B5M3-F1
#
_cell.length_a   1.000
_cell.length_b   1.000
_cell.length_c   1.000
_cell.angle_alpha   90.00
_cell.angle_beta   90.00
_cell.angle_gamma   90.00
#
_symmetry.space_group_name_H-M   'P 1'
#
loop_
_entity.id
_entity.type
_entity.pdbx_description
1 polymer ?
#
loop_
_entity_poly.entity_id
_entity_poly.type
_entity_poly.pdbx_seq_one_letter_code
_entity_poly.pdbx_strand_id
1 'polypeptide(L)'
;MAHRIALTLGDAGENHVGMEMVGELGAIGSGFTTDELRKAAHNLNAMGGDAEYNSFNLHGFDAGVLIIRNYLNDEQHNKLLEEMDSFEWDTRYLCTRRKKVLNKHARSNVVILDGISQEPEYEAGKGRIVDGDSLETFKEVKSLIVSNINEATETEKALNLICEGNRYDNLTKQGIGYHGDKERRKVIALSLGASTQMNWQWFQNSKPVGPTYKFTLNGGDIYIMSEKAVGYDWRLTKGGILTMRHAAGAPKYISLKKYGIPDKKKKVIKVRKKKQFIPK
;
A
#
# COMPACT_ATOMS: atom_id res chain seq x y z
N MET A 1 -2.57 -16.33 11.66
CA MET A 1 -3.33 -16.00 10.43
C MET A 1 -2.55 -16.45 9.21
N ALA A 2 -3.24 -17.06 8.22
CA ALA A 2 -2.59 -17.79 7.12
C ALA A 2 -2.26 -16.93 5.89
N HIS A 3 -2.93 -15.78 5.71
CA HIS A 3 -2.77 -14.91 4.55
C HIS A 3 -2.86 -13.43 4.94
N ARG A 4 -2.57 -12.53 4.00
CA ARG A 4 -2.64 -11.07 4.16
C ARG A 4 -3.51 -10.47 3.07
N ILE A 5 -4.34 -9.50 3.42
CA ILE A 5 -5.10 -8.68 2.47
C ILE A 5 -4.70 -7.21 2.64
N ALA A 6 -4.55 -6.50 1.53
CA ALA A 6 -4.46 -5.04 1.52
C ALA A 6 -5.67 -4.49 0.77
N LEU A 7 -6.49 -3.69 1.46
CA LEU A 7 -7.61 -2.97 0.87
C LEU A 7 -7.16 -1.53 0.64
N THR A 8 -7.00 -1.13 -0.62
CA THR A 8 -6.48 0.17 -1.01
C THR A 8 -7.61 1.04 -1.55
N LEU A 9 -8.00 2.05 -0.78
CA LEU A 9 -8.86 3.13 -1.23
C LEU A 9 -8.07 4.08 -2.13
N GLY A 10 -8.56 4.32 -3.33
CA GLY A 10 -7.93 5.21 -4.30
C GLY A 10 -8.94 5.86 -5.24
N ASP A 11 -8.52 6.90 -5.95
CA ASP A 11 -9.38 7.64 -6.87
C ASP A 11 -9.64 6.86 -8.18
N ALA A 12 -8.70 6.00 -8.58
CA ALA A 12 -8.90 5.03 -9.66
C ALA A 12 -8.07 3.74 -9.47
N GLY A 13 -8.38 2.71 -10.24
CA GLY A 13 -7.72 1.41 -10.16
C GLY A 13 -8.19 0.40 -11.19
N GLU A 14 -7.50 -0.74 -11.22
CA GLU A 14 -7.74 -1.83 -12.17
C GLU A 14 -7.39 -3.18 -11.53
N ASN A 15 -8.05 -4.26 -11.95
CA ASN A 15 -7.76 -5.59 -11.39
C ASN A 15 -6.35 -6.09 -11.73
N HIS A 16 -5.79 -5.61 -12.84
CA HIS A 16 -4.42 -5.87 -13.26
C HIS A 16 -3.96 -4.80 -14.25
N VAL A 17 -2.66 -4.51 -14.30
CA VAL A 17 -2.10 -3.51 -15.21
C VAL A 17 -2.51 -3.73 -16.67
N GLY A 18 -3.23 -2.76 -17.24
CA GLY A 18 -3.74 -2.74 -18.61
C GLY A 18 -5.12 -3.39 -18.79
N MET A 19 -5.84 -3.67 -17.69
CA MET A 19 -7.24 -4.12 -17.73
C MET A 19 -8.17 -2.90 -17.60
N GLU A 20 -9.48 -3.15 -17.48
CA GLU A 20 -10.48 -2.12 -17.28
C GLU A 20 -10.12 -1.22 -16.08
N MET A 21 -10.11 0.09 -16.35
CA MET A 21 -9.90 1.12 -15.34
C MET A 21 -11.26 1.54 -14.78
N VAL A 22 -11.36 1.60 -13.45
CA VAL A 22 -12.53 2.10 -12.73
C VAL A 22 -12.14 3.29 -11.86
N GLY A 23 -13.13 4.10 -11.50
CA GLY A 23 -12.93 5.37 -10.81
C GLY A 23 -12.43 6.47 -11.74
N GLU A 24 -12.05 7.60 -11.16
CA GLU A 24 -11.61 8.79 -11.88
C GLU A 24 -10.21 9.19 -11.44
N LEU A 25 -9.26 9.10 -12.37
CA LEU A 25 -7.88 9.48 -12.10
C LEU A 25 -7.81 10.98 -11.73
N GLY A 26 -7.41 11.27 -10.50
CA GLY A 26 -7.25 12.62 -10.02
C GLY A 26 -6.19 13.40 -10.80
N ALA A 27 -6.39 14.72 -10.89
CA ALA A 27 -5.40 15.64 -11.41
C ALA A 27 -4.11 15.60 -10.57
N ILE A 28 -2.97 15.90 -11.19
CA ILE A 28 -1.70 16.08 -10.47
C ILE A 28 -1.88 17.20 -9.44
N GLY A 29 -1.47 16.96 -8.20
CA GLY A 29 -1.66 17.86 -7.06
C GLY A 29 -2.95 17.59 -6.27
N SER A 30 -3.83 16.70 -6.73
CA SER A 30 -5.06 16.35 -6.01
C SER A 30 -4.84 15.32 -4.91
N GLY A 31 -3.67 14.67 -4.84
CA GLY A 31 -3.34 13.69 -3.81
C GLY A 31 -3.07 14.32 -2.44
N PHE A 32 -2.84 13.49 -1.43
CA PHE A 32 -2.48 13.98 -0.09
C PHE A 32 -1.12 14.66 -0.09
N THR A 33 -1.00 15.80 0.59
CA THR A 33 0.27 16.50 0.77
C THR A 33 0.99 16.02 2.02
N THR A 34 2.30 16.24 2.11
CA THR A 34 3.07 15.88 3.30
C THR A 34 2.68 16.70 4.53
N ASP A 35 2.24 17.94 4.35
CA ASP A 35 1.72 18.76 5.44
C ASP A 35 0.35 18.30 5.92
N GLU A 36 -0.56 17.90 5.02
CA GLU A 36 -1.84 17.27 5.38
C GLU A 36 -1.63 16.00 6.21
N LEU A 37 -0.68 15.15 5.80
CA LEU A 37 -0.39 13.91 6.54
C LEU A 37 0.26 14.17 7.89
N ARG A 38 1.15 15.16 7.99
CA ARG A 38 1.76 15.57 9.27
C ARG A 38 0.70 16.12 10.23
N LYS A 39 -0.22 16.93 9.71
CA LYS A 39 -1.35 17.47 10.45
C LYS A 39 -2.30 16.37 10.92
N ALA A 40 -2.64 15.43 10.04
CA ALA A 40 -3.47 14.29 10.40
C ALA A 40 -2.85 13.43 11.50
N ALA A 41 -1.53 13.18 11.46
CA ALA A 41 -0.86 12.47 12.55
C ALA A 41 -1.04 13.17 13.91
N HIS A 42 -0.85 14.50 13.93
CA HIS A 42 -1.06 15.30 15.14
C HIS A 42 -2.52 15.21 15.64
N ASN A 43 -3.49 15.41 14.75
CA ASN A 43 -4.90 15.43 15.09
C ASN A 43 -5.40 14.06 15.60
N LEU A 44 -5.01 12.98 14.93
CA LEU A 44 -5.36 11.61 15.35
C LEU A 44 -4.77 11.27 16.72
N ASN A 45 -3.53 11.67 16.99
CA ASN A 45 -2.90 11.46 18.30
C ASN A 45 -3.56 12.30 19.40
N ALA A 46 -4.01 13.53 19.09
CA ALA A 46 -4.77 14.36 20.03
C ALA A 46 -6.12 13.71 20.43
N MET A 47 -6.68 12.86 19.58
CA MET A 47 -7.88 12.06 19.85
C MET A 47 -7.57 10.70 20.53
N GLY A 48 -6.32 10.45 20.92
CA GLY A 48 -5.90 9.21 21.57
C GLY A 48 -5.54 8.06 20.63
N GLY A 49 -5.42 8.33 19.33
CA GLY A 49 -4.90 7.36 18.35
C GLY A 49 -3.39 7.15 18.43
N ASP A 50 -2.88 6.21 17.64
CA ASP A 50 -1.45 5.95 17.46
C ASP A 50 -1.09 6.14 15.97
N ALA A 51 -0.67 7.36 15.64
CA ALA A 51 -0.41 7.81 14.28
C ALA A 51 1.03 8.32 14.11
N GLU A 52 1.75 7.73 13.16
CA GLU A 52 3.16 7.98 12.86
C GLU A 52 3.32 8.60 11.47
N TYR A 53 3.66 9.89 11.39
CA TYR A 53 4.09 10.50 10.12
C TYR A 53 5.57 10.22 9.86
N ASN A 54 5.88 9.64 8.70
CA ASN A 54 7.21 9.25 8.28
C ASN A 54 7.61 10.03 7.01
N SER A 55 8.59 10.93 7.13
CA SER A 55 9.10 11.73 6.02
C SER A 55 10.26 11.07 5.28
N PHE A 56 10.24 11.19 3.95
CA PHE A 56 11.19 10.61 3.01
C PHE A 56 11.95 11.70 2.24
N ASN A 57 12.63 12.60 2.93
CA ASN A 57 13.35 13.69 2.28
C ASN A 57 14.63 13.23 1.55
N LEU A 58 14.80 13.66 0.30
CA LEU A 58 16.05 13.49 -0.44
C LEU A 58 16.26 14.65 -1.43
N HIS A 59 17.38 15.38 -1.28
CA HIS A 59 17.79 16.46 -2.20
C HIS A 59 16.69 17.50 -2.48
N GLY A 60 15.92 17.89 -1.46
CA GLY A 60 14.83 18.86 -1.60
C GLY A 60 13.51 18.30 -2.12
N PHE A 61 13.44 17.00 -2.45
CA PHE A 61 12.18 16.31 -2.71
C PHE A 61 11.61 15.79 -1.40
N ASP A 62 10.34 16.11 -1.16
CA ASP A 62 9.57 15.63 -0.02
C ASP A 62 8.54 14.59 -0.46
N ALA A 63 8.40 13.56 0.36
CA ALA A 63 7.42 12.51 0.25
C ALA A 63 7.21 11.96 1.66
N GLY A 64 6.08 11.32 1.92
CA GLY A 64 5.86 10.77 3.24
C GLY A 64 4.68 9.83 3.29
N VAL A 65 4.64 9.08 4.38
CA VAL A 65 3.56 8.15 4.68
C VAL A 65 3.12 8.38 6.11
N LEU A 66 1.81 8.46 6.30
CA LEU A 66 1.18 8.37 7.60
C LEU A 66 0.85 6.90 7.86
N ILE A 67 1.21 6.36 9.02
CA ILE A 67 0.80 5.03 9.47
C ILE A 67 -0.06 5.21 10.72
N ILE A 68 -1.24 4.60 10.75
CA ILE A 68 -2.14 4.58 11.90
C ILE A 68 -2.17 3.14 12.41
N ARG A 69 -1.67 2.93 13.63
CA ARG A 69 -1.54 1.61 14.24
C ARG A 69 -2.83 1.16 14.88
N ASN A 70 -3.14 -0.13 14.74
CA ASN A 70 -4.29 -0.76 15.39
C ASN A 70 -5.59 0.05 15.18
N TYR A 71 -5.79 0.56 13.96
CA TYR A 71 -6.96 1.36 13.64
C TYR A 71 -8.25 0.54 13.79
N LEU A 72 -8.20 -0.72 13.37
CA LEU A 72 -9.22 -1.70 13.73
C LEU A 72 -8.84 -2.44 15.00
N ASN A 73 -9.80 -2.59 15.91
CA ASN A 73 -9.68 -3.54 17.01
C ASN A 73 -9.82 -4.99 16.49
N ASP A 74 -9.51 -5.98 17.34
CA ASP A 74 -9.52 -7.40 16.96
C ASP A 74 -10.89 -7.87 16.43
N GLU A 75 -12.00 -7.37 16.98
CA GLU A 75 -13.34 -7.76 16.55
C GLU A 75 -13.65 -7.25 15.14
N GLN A 76 -13.43 -5.95 14.90
CA GLN A 76 -13.63 -5.32 13.59
C GLN A 76 -12.69 -5.93 12.54
N HIS A 77 -11.43 -6.18 12.92
CA HIS A 77 -10.44 -6.81 12.06
C HIS A 77 -10.87 -8.21 11.62
N ASN A 78 -11.32 -9.05 12.56
CA ASN A 78 -11.75 -10.42 12.25
C ASN A 78 -13.02 -10.43 11.40
N LYS A 79 -14.04 -9.63 11.75
CA LYS A 79 -15.29 -9.51 10.97
C LYS A 79 -15.02 -9.10 9.52
N LEU A 80 -14.19 -8.07 9.33
CA LEU A 80 -13.87 -7.60 7.98
C LEU A 80 -13.03 -8.63 7.22
N LEU A 81 -12.10 -9.31 7.89
CA LEU A 81 -11.31 -10.37 7.27
C LEU A 81 -12.19 -11.55 6.81
N GLU A 82 -13.12 -12.00 7.64
CA GLU A 82 -14.10 -13.05 7.31
C GLU A 82 -15.00 -12.64 6.13
N GLU A 83 -15.46 -11.39 6.11
CA GLU A 83 -16.25 -10.86 4.99
C GLU A 83 -15.43 -10.83 3.69
N MET A 84 -14.16 -10.42 3.73
CA MET A 84 -13.27 -10.44 2.56
C MET A 84 -12.91 -11.86 2.09
N ASP A 85 -13.04 -12.86 2.97
CA ASP A 85 -12.86 -14.29 2.66
C ASP A 85 -14.12 -14.95 2.10
N SER A 86 -15.27 -14.29 2.17
CA SER A 86 -16.58 -14.87 1.80
C SER A 86 -16.85 -14.95 0.29
N PHE A 87 -16.06 -14.25 -0.52
CA PHE A 87 -16.24 -14.17 -1.97
C PHE A 87 -14.97 -14.50 -2.75
N GLU A 88 -15.12 -14.76 -4.04
CA GLU A 88 -14.02 -15.11 -4.93
C GLU A 88 -13.14 -13.91 -5.29
N TRP A 89 -11.84 -14.17 -5.45
CA TRP A 89 -10.86 -13.20 -5.90
C TRP A 89 -10.32 -13.57 -7.28
N ASP A 90 -9.96 -12.58 -8.10
CA ASP A 90 -9.37 -12.85 -9.41
C ASP A 90 -8.01 -13.53 -9.25
N THR A 91 -7.91 -14.73 -9.80
CA THR A 91 -6.67 -15.51 -9.89
C THR A 91 -6.11 -15.53 -11.32
N ARG A 92 -6.78 -14.87 -12.27
CA ARG A 92 -6.39 -14.76 -13.68
C ARG A 92 -6.43 -13.31 -14.16
N TYR A 93 -5.76 -13.02 -15.28
CA TYR A 93 -5.73 -11.69 -15.88
C TYR A 93 -5.38 -11.76 -17.37
N LEU A 94 -5.77 -10.73 -18.14
CA LEU A 94 -5.31 -10.55 -19.50
C LEU A 94 -3.89 -9.97 -19.54
N CYS A 95 -2.94 -10.74 -20.06
CA CYS A 95 -1.64 -10.18 -20.39
C CYS A 95 -1.73 -9.45 -21.74
N THR A 96 -2.02 -8.15 -21.72
CA THR A 96 -2.22 -7.30 -22.91
C THR A 96 -1.07 -7.41 -23.93
N ARG A 97 0.18 -7.47 -23.44
CA ARG A 97 1.38 -7.66 -24.28
C ARG A 97 1.39 -9.00 -25.03
N ARG A 98 0.88 -10.07 -24.40
CA ARG A 98 0.86 -11.42 -24.99
C ARG A 98 -0.49 -11.78 -25.62
N LYS A 99 -1.53 -10.97 -25.39
CA LYS A 99 -2.93 -11.22 -25.77
C LYS A 99 -3.42 -12.61 -25.31
N LYS A 100 -3.12 -12.96 -24.06
CA LYS A 100 -3.50 -14.24 -23.44
C LYS A 100 -3.92 -14.06 -21.99
N VAL A 101 -4.91 -14.82 -21.56
CA VAL A 101 -5.27 -14.96 -20.14
C VAL A 101 -4.22 -15.81 -19.43
N LEU A 102 -3.68 -15.31 -18.31
CA LEU A 102 -2.64 -15.97 -17.52
C LEU A 102 -3.05 -16.01 -16.05
N ASN A 103 -2.44 -16.92 -15.29
CA ASN A 103 -2.63 -17.03 -13.84
C ASN A 103 -1.85 -15.94 -13.09
N LYS A 104 -2.45 -15.37 -12.04
CA LYS A 104 -1.79 -14.47 -11.10
C LYS A 104 -1.01 -15.28 -10.06
N HIS A 105 0.31 -15.32 -10.22
CA HIS A 105 1.20 -16.00 -9.26
C HIS A 105 1.65 -15.11 -8.10
N ALA A 106 1.56 -13.79 -8.27
CA ALA A 106 2.12 -12.83 -7.31
C ALA A 106 1.15 -12.48 -6.17
N ARG A 107 -0.15 -12.49 -6.44
CA ARG A 107 -1.27 -12.17 -5.55
C ARG A 107 -2.60 -12.36 -6.29
N SER A 108 -3.68 -12.60 -5.57
CA SER A 108 -5.04 -12.48 -6.10
C SER A 108 -5.53 -11.05 -5.88
N ASN A 109 -6.53 -10.60 -6.63
CA ASN A 109 -7.00 -9.22 -6.55
C ASN A 109 -8.52 -9.11 -6.80
N VAL A 110 -9.12 -8.04 -6.31
CA VAL A 110 -10.52 -7.70 -6.54
C VAL A 110 -10.65 -6.17 -6.57
N VAL A 111 -11.71 -5.66 -7.20
CA VAL A 111 -12.15 -4.26 -7.08
C VAL A 111 -13.49 -4.25 -6.35
N ILE A 112 -13.70 -3.30 -5.45
CA ILE A 112 -14.97 -3.09 -4.76
C ILE A 112 -15.47 -1.68 -5.11
N LEU A 113 -16.69 -1.62 -5.66
CA LEU A 113 -17.39 -0.39 -6.03
C LEU A 113 -18.78 -0.40 -5.39
N ASP A 114 -19.23 0.74 -4.88
CA ASP A 114 -20.55 0.84 -4.24
C ASP A 114 -21.65 0.81 -5.33
N GLY A 115 -22.61 -0.09 -5.20
CA GLY A 115 -23.76 -0.27 -6.10
C GLY A 115 -23.44 -1.00 -7.41
N ILE A 116 -22.25 -1.58 -7.58
CA ILE A 116 -21.82 -2.19 -8.84
C ILE A 116 -21.25 -3.59 -8.59
N SER A 117 -21.77 -4.58 -9.33
CA SER A 117 -21.22 -5.94 -9.39
C SER A 117 -20.81 -6.29 -10.82
N GLN A 118 -19.71 -7.02 -10.97
CA GLN A 118 -19.22 -7.52 -12.26
C GLN A 118 -18.53 -8.87 -12.09
N GLU A 119 -18.98 -9.88 -12.84
CA GLU A 119 -18.22 -11.12 -13.03
C GLU A 119 -17.06 -10.90 -14.02
N PRO A 120 -15.92 -11.57 -13.84
CA PRO A 120 -14.75 -11.35 -14.69
C PRO A 120 -14.97 -11.86 -16.11
N GLU A 121 -14.60 -11.03 -17.09
CA GLU A 121 -14.47 -11.39 -18.50
C GLU A 121 -13.02 -11.12 -18.92
N TYR A 122 -12.12 -12.04 -18.54
CA TYR A 122 -10.68 -11.82 -18.67
C TYR A 122 -10.25 -11.58 -20.11
N GLU A 123 -10.87 -12.25 -21.08
CA GLU A 123 -10.58 -12.07 -22.52
C GLU A 123 -10.87 -10.64 -22.99
N ALA A 124 -11.89 -9.99 -22.43
CA ALA A 124 -12.22 -8.58 -22.67
C ALA A 124 -11.43 -7.60 -21.79
N GLY A 125 -10.57 -8.11 -20.90
CA GLY A 125 -9.81 -7.28 -19.97
C GLY A 125 -10.64 -6.77 -18.79
N LYS A 126 -11.76 -7.43 -18.45
CA LYS A 126 -12.59 -7.08 -17.30
C LYS A 126 -12.33 -8.03 -16.14
N GLY A 127 -12.10 -7.47 -14.96
CA GLY A 127 -11.93 -8.24 -13.72
C GLY A 127 -13.21 -8.25 -12.89
N ARG A 128 -13.15 -8.94 -11.76
CA ARG A 128 -14.25 -9.01 -10.80
C ARG A 128 -14.44 -7.68 -10.09
N ILE A 129 -15.68 -7.19 -10.03
CA ILE A 129 -16.10 -6.09 -9.18
C ILE A 129 -17.14 -6.64 -8.19
N VAL A 130 -16.90 -6.43 -6.90
CA VAL A 130 -17.85 -6.76 -5.83
C VAL A 130 -18.57 -5.48 -5.39
N ASP A 131 -19.87 -5.58 -5.19
CA ASP A 131 -20.68 -4.45 -4.74
C ASP A 131 -20.39 -4.13 -3.26
N GLY A 132 -19.80 -2.96 -3.00
CA GLY A 132 -19.51 -2.46 -1.66
C GLY A 132 -20.76 -2.24 -0.81
N ASP A 133 -21.92 -1.98 -1.42
CA ASP A 133 -23.19 -1.83 -0.70
C ASP A 133 -23.73 -3.17 -0.17
N SER A 134 -23.26 -4.29 -0.72
CA SER A 134 -23.60 -5.64 -0.27
C SER A 134 -22.69 -6.16 0.86
N LEU A 135 -21.61 -5.43 1.19
CA LEU A 135 -20.60 -5.80 2.17
C LEU A 135 -20.75 -4.92 3.42
N GLU A 136 -21.53 -5.38 4.40
CA GLU A 136 -21.93 -4.60 5.58
C GLU A 136 -20.73 -4.10 6.38
N THR A 137 -19.78 -4.98 6.70
CA THR A 137 -18.61 -4.63 7.53
C THR A 137 -17.67 -3.70 6.78
N PHE A 138 -17.40 -3.99 5.50
CA PHE A 138 -16.59 -3.16 4.64
C PHE A 138 -17.17 -1.75 4.50
N LYS A 139 -18.49 -1.62 4.28
CA LYS A 139 -19.16 -0.34 4.14
C LYS A 139 -19.05 0.50 5.41
N GLU A 140 -19.25 -0.10 6.57
CA GLU A 140 -19.07 0.57 7.87
C GLU A 140 -17.62 1.05 8.04
N VAL A 141 -16.65 0.15 7.86
CA VAL A 141 -15.23 0.47 8.01
C VAL A 141 -14.77 1.52 7.01
N LYS A 142 -15.17 1.42 5.74
CA LYS A 142 -14.87 2.43 4.70
C LYS A 142 -15.41 3.79 5.11
N SER A 143 -16.65 3.86 5.60
CA SER A 143 -17.28 5.12 6.05
C SER A 143 -16.52 5.74 7.21
N LEU A 144 -16.09 4.95 8.20
CA LEU A 144 -15.28 5.41 9.33
C LEU A 144 -13.91 5.92 8.88
N ILE A 145 -13.24 5.20 7.96
CA ILE A 145 -11.96 5.63 7.39
C ILE A 145 -12.12 6.97 6.69
N VAL A 146 -13.11 7.09 5.81
CA VAL A 146 -13.36 8.32 5.04
C VAL A 146 -13.62 9.50 5.97
N SER A 147 -14.51 9.33 6.96
CA SER A 147 -14.83 10.37 7.94
C SER A 147 -13.59 10.81 8.73
N ASN A 148 -12.89 9.86 9.36
CA ASN A 148 -11.77 10.17 10.25
C ASN A 148 -10.58 10.78 9.49
N ILE A 149 -10.31 10.32 8.26
CA ILE A 149 -9.20 10.87 7.46
C ILE A 149 -9.52 12.27 6.95
N ASN A 150 -10.76 12.52 6.51
CA ASN A 150 -11.17 13.87 6.10
C ASN A 150 -11.11 14.86 7.28
N GLU A 151 -11.61 14.46 8.46
CA GLU A 151 -11.51 15.26 9.67
C GLU A 151 -10.05 15.52 10.07
N ALA A 152 -9.22 14.47 10.13
CA ALA A 152 -7.83 14.60 10.54
C ALA A 152 -6.99 15.43 9.56
N THR A 153 -7.25 15.32 8.27
CA THR A 153 -6.54 16.11 7.23
C THR A 153 -7.12 17.49 7.02
N GLU A 154 -8.35 17.75 7.49
CA GLU A 154 -9.17 18.91 7.15
C GLU A 154 -9.33 19.08 5.63
N THR A 155 -9.63 17.97 4.95
CA THR A 155 -9.89 17.93 3.51
C THR A 155 -11.07 17.02 3.19
N GLU A 156 -11.49 16.98 1.93
CA GLU A 156 -12.49 16.04 1.41
C GLU A 156 -11.87 14.97 0.50
N LYS A 157 -10.54 14.78 0.57
CA LYS A 157 -9.80 13.94 -0.39
C LYS A 157 -10.12 12.45 -0.26
N ALA A 158 -10.68 11.99 0.86
CA ALA A 158 -11.09 10.60 1.04
C ALA A 158 -12.47 10.28 0.43
N LEU A 159 -13.20 11.27 -0.10
CA LEU A 159 -14.50 11.04 -0.74
C LEU A 159 -14.38 10.32 -2.09
N ASN A 160 -15.42 9.56 -2.43
CA ASN A 160 -15.61 8.90 -3.73
C ASN A 160 -14.44 8.00 -4.17
N LEU A 161 -13.72 7.41 -3.19
CA LEU A 161 -12.66 6.47 -3.48
C LEU A 161 -13.25 5.07 -3.73
N ILE A 162 -12.74 4.42 -4.78
CA ILE A 162 -12.92 2.99 -5.02
C ILE A 162 -12.04 2.19 -4.06
N CYS A 163 -12.22 0.87 -3.98
CA CYS A 163 -11.30 0.01 -3.25
C CYS A 163 -10.69 -1.07 -4.15
N GLU A 164 -9.36 -1.18 -4.17
CA GLU A 164 -8.64 -2.30 -4.77
C GLU A 164 -8.14 -3.24 -3.67
N GLY A 165 -8.62 -4.48 -3.67
CA GLY A 165 -8.16 -5.53 -2.79
C GLY A 165 -6.98 -6.30 -3.38
N ASN A 166 -5.95 -6.59 -2.58
CA ASN A 166 -4.86 -7.49 -2.94
C ASN A 166 -4.61 -8.56 -1.86
N ARG A 167 -4.77 -9.83 -2.22
CA ARG A 167 -4.65 -11.01 -1.33
C ARG A 167 -3.37 -11.79 -1.57
N TYR A 168 -2.69 -12.14 -0.48
CA TYR A 168 -1.41 -12.84 -0.45
C TYR A 168 -1.50 -14.07 0.46
N ASP A 169 -1.79 -15.23 -0.12
CA ASP A 169 -1.91 -16.53 0.56
C ASP A 169 -0.57 -17.16 0.94
N ASN A 170 0.50 -16.90 0.18
CA ASN A 170 1.84 -17.42 0.46
C ASN A 170 2.84 -16.29 0.70
N LEU A 171 2.94 -15.85 1.95
CA LEU A 171 3.77 -14.72 2.38
C LEU A 171 5.28 -14.92 2.12
N THR A 172 5.73 -16.16 1.89
CA THR A 172 7.14 -16.46 1.55
C THR A 172 7.42 -16.36 0.04
N LYS A 173 6.38 -16.40 -0.81
CA LYS A 173 6.50 -16.45 -2.28
C LYS A 173 5.80 -15.29 -3.00
N GLN A 174 4.83 -14.65 -2.37
CA GLN A 174 3.97 -13.63 -2.96
C GLN A 174 4.35 -12.22 -2.46
N GLY A 175 3.94 -11.21 -3.21
CA GLY A 175 4.38 -9.82 -3.00
C GLY A 175 4.34 -9.01 -4.29
N ILE A 176 4.79 -7.76 -4.19
CA ILE A 176 4.86 -6.81 -5.30
C ILE A 176 6.17 -6.04 -5.23
N GLY A 177 6.91 -6.00 -6.34
CA GLY A 177 8.22 -5.35 -6.39
C GLY A 177 8.12 -3.83 -6.48
N TYR A 178 9.27 -3.14 -6.39
CA TYR A 178 9.32 -1.68 -6.47
C TYR A 178 8.63 -1.12 -7.72
N HIS A 179 7.54 -0.38 -7.49
CA HIS A 179 6.69 0.30 -8.46
C HIS A 179 6.12 1.59 -7.84
N GLY A 180 5.40 2.37 -8.62
CA GLY A 180 4.46 3.36 -8.10
C GLY A 180 3.11 3.17 -8.79
N ASP A 181 2.08 3.82 -8.26
CA ASP A 181 0.72 3.63 -8.74
C ASP A 181 0.40 4.76 -9.72
N LYS A 182 0.48 4.45 -11.02
CA LYS A 182 0.29 5.46 -12.08
C LYS A 182 -1.19 5.81 -12.24
N GLU A 183 -2.04 4.83 -11.96
CA GLU A 183 -3.48 4.79 -12.09
C GLU A 183 -4.22 5.59 -11.01
N ARG A 184 -3.51 6.19 -10.04
CA ARG A 184 -4.13 6.96 -8.94
C ARG A 184 -3.25 8.09 -8.43
N ARG A 185 -3.84 8.99 -7.63
CA ARG A 185 -3.13 10.04 -6.88
C ARG A 185 -3.35 9.94 -5.38
N LYS A 186 -4.41 9.24 -4.97
CA LYS A 186 -4.80 9.07 -3.58
C LYS A 186 -4.67 7.61 -3.19
N VAL A 187 -4.08 7.36 -2.02
CA VAL A 187 -3.93 6.01 -1.46
C VAL A 187 -4.15 6.09 0.04
N ILE A 188 -5.21 5.42 0.51
CA ILE A 188 -5.42 5.04 1.91
C ILE A 188 -5.54 3.52 1.90
N ALA A 189 -4.68 2.81 2.63
CA ALA A 189 -4.66 1.36 2.57
C ALA A 189 -4.74 0.73 3.94
N LEU A 190 -5.76 -0.11 4.12
CA LEU A 190 -5.98 -0.93 5.31
C LEU A 190 -5.34 -2.30 5.12
N SER A 191 -4.58 -2.74 6.11
CA SER A 191 -3.92 -4.04 6.14
C SER A 191 -4.72 -5.02 6.99
N LEU A 192 -5.07 -6.18 6.45
CA LEU A 192 -5.79 -7.25 7.15
C LEU A 192 -4.98 -8.55 7.13
N GLY A 193 -5.29 -9.45 8.06
CA GLY A 193 -4.57 -10.71 8.21
C GLY A 193 -3.16 -10.56 8.79
N ALA A 194 -2.22 -11.34 8.26
CA ALA A 194 -0.84 -11.39 8.74
C ALA A 194 -0.02 -10.12 8.43
N SER A 195 0.97 -9.81 9.26
CA SER A 195 1.85 -8.67 9.03
C SER A 195 2.69 -8.80 7.75
N THR A 196 3.03 -7.67 7.14
CA THR A 196 3.88 -7.61 5.95
C THR A 196 4.99 -6.56 6.09
N GLN A 197 6.07 -6.73 5.34
CA GLN A 197 7.07 -5.68 5.13
C GLN A 197 6.66 -4.82 3.95
N MET A 198 6.67 -3.50 4.13
CA MET A 198 6.47 -2.49 3.11
C MET A 198 7.68 -1.55 3.07
N ASN A 199 8.25 -1.36 1.89
CA ASN A 199 9.44 -0.55 1.70
C ASN A 199 9.16 0.59 0.72
N TRP A 200 9.69 1.79 1.02
CA TRP A 200 9.81 2.91 0.09
C TRP A 200 11.28 3.19 -0.22
N GLN A 201 11.55 3.55 -1.47
CA GLN A 201 12.91 3.78 -1.96
C GLN A 201 12.88 4.84 -3.06
N TRP A 202 13.74 5.84 -2.95
CA TRP A 202 14.00 6.80 -4.02
C TRP A 202 14.74 6.14 -5.18
N PHE A 203 14.38 6.51 -6.41
CA PHE A 203 15.03 6.10 -7.64
C PHE A 203 15.41 7.33 -8.48
N GLN A 204 16.59 7.27 -9.09
CA GLN A 204 17.06 8.24 -10.10
C GLN A 204 17.62 7.46 -11.28
N ASN A 205 17.18 7.77 -12.50
CA ASN A 205 17.61 7.05 -13.72
C ASN A 205 17.46 5.52 -13.59
N SER A 206 16.32 5.07 -13.03
CA SER A 206 16.01 3.66 -12.74
C SER A 206 16.95 2.96 -11.73
N LYS A 207 17.82 3.69 -11.04
CA LYS A 207 18.68 3.16 -9.99
C LYS A 207 18.21 3.64 -8.61
N PRO A 208 18.14 2.76 -7.60
CA PRO A 208 17.82 3.19 -6.24
C PRO A 208 18.93 4.10 -5.70
N VAL A 209 18.52 5.17 -5.01
CA VAL A 209 19.41 6.19 -4.41
C VAL A 209 18.97 6.51 -2.98
N GLY A 210 19.90 6.78 -2.08
CA GLY A 210 19.58 7.05 -0.68
C GLY A 210 19.12 5.81 0.11
N PRO A 211 18.65 5.99 1.36
CA PRO A 211 18.21 4.89 2.22
C PRO A 211 16.86 4.31 1.78
N THR A 212 16.64 3.03 2.09
CA THR A 212 15.31 2.40 2.01
C THR A 212 14.57 2.64 3.32
N TYR A 213 13.36 3.18 3.25
CA TYR A 213 12.44 3.32 4.37
C TYR A 213 11.63 2.02 4.48
N LYS A 214 11.61 1.39 5.66
CA LYS A 214 11.07 0.04 5.85
C LYS A 214 10.12 0.02 7.03
N PHE A 215 8.95 -0.56 6.81
CA PHE A 215 7.89 -0.61 7.81
C PHE A 215 7.29 -2.01 7.85
N THR A 216 6.98 -2.47 9.06
CA THR A 216 6.08 -3.60 9.27
C THR A 216 4.66 -3.04 9.35
N LEU A 217 3.74 -3.53 8.51
CA LEU A 217 2.32 -3.25 8.60
C LEU A 217 1.63 -4.49 9.18
N ASN A 218 0.93 -4.33 10.30
CA ASN A 218 0.19 -5.41 10.94
C ASN A 218 -1.25 -5.48 10.41
N GLY A 219 -1.98 -6.53 10.79
CA GLY A 219 -3.43 -6.54 10.62
C GLY A 219 -4.05 -5.42 11.48
N GLY A 220 -4.96 -4.65 10.90
CA GLY A 220 -5.61 -3.50 11.54
C GLY A 220 -4.91 -2.17 11.33
N ASP A 221 -3.70 -2.15 10.77
CA ASP A 221 -2.99 -0.90 10.46
C ASP A 221 -3.53 -0.24 9.18
N ILE A 222 -3.57 1.09 9.17
CA ILE A 222 -3.76 1.91 7.96
C ILE A 222 -2.44 2.58 7.60
N TYR A 223 -2.18 2.75 6.29
CA TYR A 223 -1.21 3.73 5.83
C TYR A 223 -1.79 4.64 4.74
N ILE A 224 -1.35 5.89 4.71
CA ILE A 224 -1.75 6.91 3.73
C ILE A 224 -0.50 7.46 3.10
N MET A 225 -0.45 7.47 1.78
CA MET A 225 0.70 7.97 1.03
C MET A 225 0.48 9.42 0.62
N SER A 226 1.52 10.26 0.76
CA SER A 226 1.52 11.53 0.03
C SER A 226 1.54 11.26 -1.47
N GLU A 227 1.07 12.18 -2.30
CA GLU A 227 1.00 11.98 -3.75
C GLU A 227 2.37 11.58 -4.33
N LYS A 228 3.46 12.16 -3.81
CA LYS A 228 4.81 11.75 -4.21
C LYS A 228 5.16 10.33 -3.77
N ALA A 229 4.70 9.88 -2.60
CA ALA A 229 4.94 8.54 -2.08
C ALA A 229 4.11 7.46 -2.81
N VAL A 230 2.93 7.81 -3.35
CA VAL A 230 2.18 6.98 -4.32
C VAL A 230 3.07 6.62 -5.51
N GLY A 231 3.93 7.56 -5.90
CA GLY A 231 4.89 7.35 -6.97
C GLY A 231 4.23 7.38 -8.35
N TYR A 232 3.19 8.20 -8.54
CA TYR A 232 2.49 8.31 -9.83
C TYR A 232 3.43 8.62 -11.01
N ASP A 233 4.56 9.27 -10.71
CA ASP A 233 5.59 9.68 -11.66
C ASP A 233 6.74 8.67 -11.79
N TRP A 234 6.64 7.47 -11.22
CA TRP A 234 7.74 6.50 -11.12
C TRP A 234 8.37 6.06 -12.46
N ARG A 235 7.65 6.26 -13.56
CA ARG A 235 8.10 5.99 -14.93
C ARG A 235 8.88 7.16 -15.57
N LEU A 236 8.93 8.32 -14.93
CA LEU A 236 9.76 9.46 -15.34
C LEU A 236 11.22 9.17 -14.97
N THR A 237 11.90 8.41 -15.84
CA THR A 237 13.26 7.92 -15.61
C THR A 237 14.34 8.71 -16.34
N LYS A 238 13.97 9.70 -17.15
CA LYS A 238 14.90 10.56 -17.90
C LYS A 238 15.17 11.86 -17.14
N GLY A 239 16.29 12.51 -17.45
CA GLY A 239 16.61 13.85 -16.93
C GLY A 239 17.04 13.88 -15.46
N GLY A 240 17.35 12.74 -14.84
CA GLY A 240 17.80 12.70 -13.44
C GLY A 240 16.69 12.99 -12.42
N ILE A 241 15.42 12.86 -12.81
CA ILE A 241 14.28 13.08 -11.91
C ILE A 241 14.27 12.03 -10.79
N LEU A 242 14.09 12.50 -9.55
CA LEU A 242 13.88 11.63 -8.39
C LEU A 242 12.43 11.17 -8.33
N THR A 243 12.24 9.85 -8.27
CA THR A 243 10.93 9.22 -8.19
C THR A 243 10.86 8.30 -6.99
N MET A 244 9.69 8.22 -6.34
CA MET A 244 9.47 7.29 -5.26
C MET A 244 8.92 5.97 -5.80
N ARG A 245 9.36 4.86 -5.23
CA ARG A 245 8.78 3.54 -5.50
C ARG A 245 8.60 2.78 -4.20
N HIS A 246 7.57 1.93 -4.16
CA HIS A 246 7.28 1.09 -3.02
C HIS A 246 7.13 -0.39 -3.40
N ALA A 247 7.39 -1.27 -2.43
CA ALA A 247 7.39 -2.73 -2.60
C ALA A 247 6.90 -3.42 -1.32
N ALA A 248 6.20 -4.54 -1.47
CA ALA A 248 5.62 -5.29 -0.35
C ALA A 248 5.84 -6.82 -0.46
N GLY A 249 5.82 -7.50 0.68
CA GLY A 249 5.72 -8.95 0.76
C GLY A 249 7.07 -9.69 0.82
N ALA A 250 7.15 -10.84 0.17
CA ALA A 250 8.27 -11.77 0.32
C ALA A 250 9.64 -11.13 -0.01
N PRO A 251 10.75 -11.59 0.59
CA PRO A 251 12.09 -10.99 0.44
C PRO A 251 12.53 -10.73 -1.00
N LYS A 252 12.15 -11.58 -1.96
CA LYS A 252 12.48 -11.41 -3.38
C LYS A 252 11.86 -10.15 -4.02
N TYR A 253 10.73 -9.67 -3.52
CA TYR A 253 10.05 -8.48 -4.05
C TYR A 253 10.61 -7.18 -3.47
N ILE A 254 10.97 -7.20 -2.19
CA ILE A 254 11.47 -6.03 -1.46
C ILE A 254 13.00 -5.86 -1.53
N SER A 255 13.71 -6.83 -2.10
CA SER A 255 15.18 -6.77 -2.29
C SER A 255 15.58 -5.83 -3.43
N LEU A 256 16.64 -5.05 -3.20
CA LEU A 256 17.25 -4.18 -4.20
C LEU A 256 18.40 -4.84 -4.97
N LYS A 257 18.71 -6.13 -4.71
CA LYS A 257 19.82 -6.86 -5.36
C LYS A 257 19.76 -6.82 -6.88
N LYS A 258 18.55 -6.87 -7.48
CA LYS A 258 18.36 -6.80 -8.93
C LYS A 258 18.82 -5.47 -9.56
N TYR A 259 19.04 -4.44 -8.73
CA TYR A 259 19.57 -3.13 -9.13
C TYR A 259 21.06 -2.95 -8.83
N GLY A 260 21.77 -4.02 -8.45
CA GLY A 260 23.21 -3.97 -8.15
C GLY A 260 23.58 -3.42 -6.78
N ILE A 261 22.61 -3.16 -5.89
CA ILE A 261 22.88 -2.78 -4.50
C ILE A 261 22.90 -4.03 -3.61
N PRO A 262 24.03 -4.35 -2.95
CA PRO A 262 24.07 -5.47 -2.00
C PRO A 262 23.23 -5.15 -0.76
N ASP A 263 22.51 -6.15 -0.25
CA ASP A 263 21.87 -6.08 1.07
C ASP A 263 22.97 -5.86 2.11
N LYS A 264 23.11 -4.63 2.65
CA LYS A 264 24.06 -4.36 3.73
C LYS A 264 23.73 -5.29 4.90
N LYS A 265 24.55 -6.33 5.13
CA LYS A 265 24.52 -7.11 6.38
C LYS A 265 24.71 -6.10 7.53
N LYS A 266 23.78 -6.06 8.48
CA LYS A 266 23.97 -5.31 9.73
C LYS A 266 25.34 -5.71 10.29
N LYS A 267 26.29 -4.77 10.40
CA LYS A 267 27.47 -4.96 11.25
C LYS A 267 26.91 -5.10 12.66
N VAL A 268 26.89 -6.32 13.19
CA VAL A 268 26.70 -6.53 14.63
C VAL A 268 27.92 -5.92 15.30
N ILE A 269 27.75 -4.72 15.85
CA ILE A 269 28.74 -4.15 16.77
C ILE A 269 28.67 -5.04 18.02
N LYS A 270 29.58 -6.00 18.14
CA LYS A 270 29.78 -6.72 19.40
C LYS A 270 30.31 -5.71 20.40
N VAL A 271 29.44 -5.21 21.27
CA VAL A 271 29.86 -4.49 22.48
C VAL A 271 30.73 -5.46 23.28
N ARG A 272 32.05 -5.23 23.31
CA ARG A 272 32.95 -5.96 24.21
C ARG A 272 32.51 -5.62 25.63
N LYS A 273 31.95 -6.59 26.35
CA LYS A 273 31.78 -6.50 27.81
C LYS A 273 33.16 -6.20 28.40
N LYS A 274 33.31 -5.04 29.06
CA LYS A 274 34.49 -4.75 29.89
C LYS A 274 34.58 -5.88 30.93
N LYS A 275 35.72 -6.55 31.00
CA LYS A 275 36.04 -7.48 32.09
C LYS A 275 35.94 -6.69 33.40
N GLN A 276 35.07 -7.12 34.30
CA GLN A 276 35.11 -6.69 35.69
C GLN A 276 36.48 -7.05 36.24
N PHE A 277 37.21 -6.05 36.72
CA PHE A 277 38.43 -6.22 37.47
C PHE A 277 38.02 -6.62 38.89
N ILE A 278 38.35 -7.84 39.31
CA ILE A 278 38.22 -8.27 40.71
C ILE A 278 39.63 -8.15 41.30
N PRO A 279 39.90 -7.21 42.23
CA PRO A 279 41.16 -7.19 42.95
C PRO A 279 41.21 -8.36 43.94
N LYS A 280 42.39 -8.97 44.05
CA LYS A 280 42.72 -9.92 45.12
C LYS A 280 42.92 -9.17 46.44
#